data_AF-A0A4R4NUW3-F1
#
_entry.id   AF-A0A4R4NUW3-F1
#
_cell.length_a   1.000
_cell.length_b   1.000
_cell.length_c   1.000
_cell.angle_alpha   90.00
_cell.angle_beta   90.00
_cell.angle_gamma   90.00
#
_symmetry.space_group_name_H-M   'P 1'
#
loop_
_entity.id
_entity.type
_entity.pdbx_description
1 polymer ?
#
loop_
_entity_poly.entity_id
_entity_poly.type
_entity_poly.pdbx_seq_one_letter_code
_entity_poly.pdbx_strand_id
1 'polypeptide(L)'
;MTRPPAPRTLADELRARSDARLAELLRARADLLSPLPGDLSQLATRAGTRTSVLRALERLDTFTLRVAEALAVAHQPCPAPALAALLPGGEERLPLALGTLRDRALLWGRDDALRLVRTAQELLAPGPARPSPTGLGPTLAETAAGISPSRIQELLAGAGLPPTHDPVSALAALTGLFADRDRLTALLDQAPEAARAVLDQLTWGPPYG
;
A
#
# COMPACT_ATOMS: atom_id res chain seq x y z
N MET A 1 6.77 -4.73 32.90
CA MET A 1 5.74 -5.45 32.11
C MET A 1 6.25 -5.54 30.68
N THR A 2 6.60 -6.75 30.22
CA THR A 2 7.11 -6.99 28.88
C THR A 2 5.96 -6.86 27.88
N ARG A 3 6.06 -5.93 26.92
CA ARG A 3 5.04 -5.73 25.89
C ARG A 3 4.84 -7.06 25.11
N PRO A 4 3.60 -7.51 24.85
CA PRO A 4 3.35 -8.74 24.13
C PRO A 4 4.02 -8.73 22.74
N PRO A 5 4.45 -9.89 22.23
CA PRO A 5 5.11 -9.99 20.94
C PRO A 5 4.20 -9.47 19.82
N ALA A 6 4.79 -8.84 18.81
CA ALA A 6 4.04 -8.34 17.67
C ALA A 6 3.39 -9.51 16.88
N PRO A 7 2.15 -9.35 16.40
CA PRO A 7 1.49 -10.35 15.57
C PRO A 7 2.31 -10.59 14.28
N ARG A 8 2.48 -11.85 13.89
CA ARG A 8 3.18 -12.21 12.63
C ARG A 8 2.19 -12.47 11.48
N THR A 9 0.93 -12.71 11.82
CA THR A 9 -0.16 -12.96 10.88
C THR A 9 -1.45 -12.31 11.36
N LEU A 10 -2.45 -12.17 10.46
CA LEU A 10 -3.80 -11.77 10.84
C LEU A 10 -4.41 -12.75 11.86
N ALA A 11 -4.13 -14.05 11.75
CA ALA A 11 -4.63 -15.03 12.70
C ALA A 11 -4.05 -14.81 14.12
N ASP A 12 -2.77 -14.44 14.22
CA ASP A 12 -2.15 -14.07 15.51
C ASP A 12 -2.81 -12.83 16.12
N GLU A 13 -3.07 -11.81 15.29
CA GLU A 13 -3.78 -10.60 15.70
C GLU A 13 -5.18 -10.94 16.24
N LEU A 14 -5.95 -11.77 15.51
CA LEU A 14 -7.30 -12.17 15.94
C LEU A 14 -7.27 -13.00 17.23
N ARG A 15 -6.28 -13.88 17.41
CA ARG A 15 -6.11 -14.64 18.67
C ARG A 15 -5.78 -13.76 19.88
N ALA A 16 -5.15 -12.61 19.65
CA ALA A 16 -4.82 -11.65 20.71
C ALA A 16 -5.95 -10.66 21.02
N ARG A 17 -7.03 -10.63 20.22
CA ARG A 17 -8.19 -9.75 20.46
C ARG A 17 -9.05 -10.28 21.61
N SER A 18 -9.70 -9.37 22.32
CA SER A 18 -10.72 -9.72 23.29
C SER A 18 -12.02 -10.19 22.60
N ASP A 19 -12.81 -10.98 23.32
CA ASP A 19 -14.10 -11.49 22.83
C ASP A 19 -15.06 -10.37 22.40
N ALA A 20 -15.06 -9.23 23.11
CA ALA A 20 -15.86 -8.06 22.74
C ALA A 20 -15.50 -7.55 21.33
N ARG A 21 -14.20 -7.49 21.02
CA ARG A 21 -13.67 -7.01 19.73
C ARG A 21 -13.88 -8.02 18.62
N LEU A 22 -13.84 -9.32 18.94
CA LEU A 22 -14.21 -10.37 18.00
C LEU A 22 -15.72 -10.32 17.68
N ALA A 23 -16.57 -10.12 18.69
CA ALA A 23 -18.00 -9.96 18.48
C ALA A 23 -18.33 -8.72 17.64
N GLU A 24 -17.62 -7.61 17.83
CA GLU A 24 -17.71 -6.42 16.97
C GLU A 24 -17.31 -6.70 15.53
N LEU A 25 -16.20 -7.40 15.29
CA LEU A 25 -15.78 -7.83 13.96
C LEU A 25 -16.87 -8.67 13.28
N LEU A 26 -17.45 -9.65 13.97
CA LEU A 26 -18.48 -10.52 13.42
C LEU A 26 -19.79 -9.77 13.13
N ARG A 27 -20.15 -8.76 13.94
CA ARG A 27 -21.27 -7.86 13.65
C ARG A 27 -20.99 -6.97 12.43
N ALA A 28 -19.76 -6.47 12.30
CA ALA A 28 -19.36 -5.61 11.18
C ALA A 28 -19.20 -6.40 9.86
N ARG A 29 -18.84 -7.69 9.94
CA ARG A 29 -18.60 -8.59 8.81
C ARG A 29 -19.37 -9.91 8.98
N ALA A 30 -20.69 -9.83 8.87
CA ALA A 30 -21.59 -10.98 8.98
C ALA A 30 -21.30 -12.09 7.95
N ASP A 31 -20.66 -11.74 6.82
CA ASP A 31 -20.22 -12.70 5.80
C ASP A 31 -19.17 -13.70 6.31
N LEU A 32 -18.45 -13.40 7.39
CA LEU A 32 -17.48 -14.31 8.00
C LEU A 32 -18.14 -15.52 8.69
N LEU A 33 -19.44 -15.43 8.98
CA LEU A 33 -20.22 -16.44 9.71
C LEU A 33 -20.85 -17.51 8.82
N SER A 34 -20.73 -17.41 7.49
CA SER A 34 -21.39 -18.34 6.56
C SER A 34 -20.39 -19.07 5.65
N PRO A 35 -20.12 -20.38 5.88
CA PRO A 35 -20.57 -21.20 7.01
C PRO A 35 -19.90 -20.76 8.32
N LEU A 36 -20.25 -21.30 9.50
CA LEU A 36 -19.58 -20.91 10.75
C LEU A 36 -18.08 -21.35 10.71
N PRO A 37 -17.10 -20.50 11.06
CA PRO A 37 -15.71 -20.92 11.13
C PRO A 37 -15.46 -21.79 12.35
N GLY A 38 -14.68 -22.87 12.20
CA GLY A 38 -14.34 -23.76 13.32
C GLY A 38 -13.29 -23.21 14.27
N ASP A 39 -12.49 -22.22 13.81
CA ASP A 39 -11.41 -21.60 14.58
C ASP A 39 -11.04 -20.21 14.03
N LEU A 40 -10.19 -19.48 14.76
CA LEU A 40 -9.74 -18.13 14.38
C LEU A 40 -8.81 -18.10 13.16
N SER A 41 -8.15 -19.22 12.83
CA SER A 41 -7.32 -19.31 11.62
C SER A 41 -8.22 -19.40 10.38
N GLN A 42 -9.30 -20.19 10.43
CA GLN A 42 -10.33 -20.23 9.39
C GLN A 42 -11.02 -18.87 9.24
N LEU A 43 -11.33 -18.20 10.36
CA LEU A 43 -11.87 -16.83 10.35
C LEU A 43 -10.92 -15.87 9.62
N ALA A 44 -9.62 -15.90 9.93
CA ALA A 44 -8.61 -15.07 9.28
C ALA A 44 -8.52 -15.34 7.77
N THR A 45 -8.48 -16.61 7.37
CA THR A 45 -8.45 -17.03 5.97
C THR A 45 -9.68 -16.51 5.22
N ARG A 46 -10.87 -16.64 5.80
CA ARG A 46 -12.11 -16.11 5.19
C ARG A 46 -12.12 -14.60 5.11
N ALA A 47 -11.66 -13.92 6.15
CA ALA A 47 -11.55 -12.46 6.17
C ALA A 47 -10.62 -11.93 5.08
N GLY A 48 -9.65 -12.73 4.64
CA GLY A 48 -8.77 -12.44 3.51
C GLY A 48 -9.31 -12.84 2.14
N THR A 49 -10.48 -13.48 2.02
CA THR A 49 -11.02 -13.85 0.70
C THR A 49 -11.45 -12.62 -0.09
N ARG A 50 -11.28 -12.67 -1.42
CA ARG A 50 -11.58 -11.53 -2.32
C ARG A 50 -12.99 -10.98 -2.13
N THR A 51 -14.01 -11.84 -2.13
CA THR A 51 -15.41 -11.42 -1.95
C THR A 51 -15.65 -10.75 -0.60
N SER A 52 -15.06 -11.31 0.46
CA SER A 52 -15.21 -10.79 1.82
C SER A 52 -14.51 -9.44 1.99
N VAL A 53 -13.32 -9.29 1.41
CA VAL A 53 -12.57 -8.02 1.39
C VAL A 53 -13.31 -6.95 0.59
N LEU A 54 -13.81 -7.27 -0.61
CA LEU A 54 -14.58 -6.31 -1.42
C LEU A 54 -15.77 -5.74 -0.67
N ARG A 55 -16.59 -6.61 -0.05
CA ARG A 55 -17.73 -6.19 0.78
C ARG A 55 -17.30 -5.32 1.97
N ALA A 56 -16.16 -5.62 2.58
CA ALA A 56 -15.64 -4.84 3.69
C ALA A 56 -15.16 -3.45 3.22
N LEU A 57 -14.53 -3.35 2.04
CA LEU A 57 -14.11 -2.09 1.42
C LEU A 57 -15.30 -1.21 1.02
N GLU A 58 -16.35 -1.82 0.44
CA GLU A 58 -17.60 -1.12 0.04
C GLU A 58 -18.33 -0.45 1.22
N ARG A 59 -18.07 -0.89 2.46
CA ARG A 59 -18.68 -0.35 3.69
C ARG A 59 -17.82 0.70 4.39
N LEU A 60 -16.66 1.05 3.83
CA LEU A 60 -15.81 2.11 4.37
C LEU A 60 -16.35 3.47 3.95
N ASP A 61 -16.19 4.46 4.84
CA ASP A 61 -16.36 5.85 4.43
C ASP A 61 -15.21 6.26 3.48
N THR A 62 -15.41 7.37 2.77
CA THR A 62 -14.46 7.86 1.76
C THR A 62 -13.05 8.05 2.32
N PHE A 63 -12.91 8.60 3.52
CA PHE A 63 -11.58 8.86 4.08
C PHE A 63 -10.90 7.57 4.52
N THR A 64 -11.62 6.66 5.16
CA THR A 64 -11.09 5.35 5.53
C THR A 64 -10.69 4.52 4.29
N LEU A 65 -11.43 4.65 3.19
CA LEU A 65 -11.05 4.06 1.90
C LEU A 65 -9.76 4.70 1.36
N ARG A 66 -9.62 6.03 1.37
CA ARG A 66 -8.38 6.72 0.98
C ARG A 66 -7.17 6.29 1.83
N VAL A 67 -7.36 6.04 3.12
CA VAL A 67 -6.30 5.49 3.99
C VAL A 67 -5.90 4.08 3.56
N ALA A 68 -6.86 3.21 3.21
CA ALA A 68 -6.58 1.87 2.70
C ALA A 68 -5.85 1.91 1.34
N GLU A 69 -6.23 2.82 0.46
CA GLU A 69 -5.55 3.07 -0.81
C GLU A 69 -4.11 3.56 -0.61
N ALA A 70 -3.88 4.53 0.27
CA ALA A 70 -2.54 5.01 0.62
C ALA A 70 -1.67 3.89 1.21
N LEU A 71 -2.25 3.04 2.08
CA LEU A 71 -1.58 1.84 2.56
C LEU A 71 -1.24 0.86 1.43
N ALA A 72 -2.11 0.70 0.42
CA ALA A 72 -1.88 -0.24 -0.66
C ALA A 72 -0.65 0.12 -1.51
N VAL A 73 -0.33 1.42 -1.63
CA VAL A 73 0.82 1.94 -2.38
C VAL A 73 2.05 2.22 -1.52
N ALA A 74 1.88 2.33 -0.19
CA ALA A 74 2.99 2.52 0.73
C ALA A 74 3.89 1.28 0.83
N HIS A 75 5.17 1.51 1.14
CA HIS A 75 6.08 0.43 1.48
C HIS A 75 5.58 -0.32 2.73
N GLN A 76 5.56 -1.66 2.68
CA GLN A 76 5.01 -2.50 3.74
C GLN A 76 6.13 -3.26 4.48
N PRO A 77 6.10 -3.32 5.82
CA PRO A 77 5.11 -2.70 6.70
C PRO A 77 5.26 -1.17 6.76
N CYS A 78 4.13 -0.46 6.86
CA CYS A 78 4.11 0.99 6.82
C CYS A 78 4.02 1.58 8.25
N PRO A 79 4.95 2.45 8.69
CA PRO A 79 4.78 3.15 9.96
C PRO A 79 3.75 4.29 9.81
N ALA A 80 2.94 4.53 10.85
CA ALA A 80 1.87 5.54 10.83
C ALA A 80 2.34 6.96 10.42
N PRO A 81 3.54 7.46 10.82
CA PRO A 81 4.04 8.74 10.32
C PRO A 81 4.30 8.76 8.81
N ALA A 82 4.79 7.66 8.23
CA ALA A 82 4.98 7.57 6.78
C ALA A 82 3.64 7.54 6.04
N LEU A 83 2.63 6.88 6.60
CA LEU A 83 1.28 6.91 6.07
C LEU A 83 0.64 8.31 6.15
N ALA A 84 0.84 9.02 7.27
CA ALA A 84 0.35 10.39 7.43
C ALA A 84 0.94 11.34 6.37
N ALA A 85 2.22 11.17 6.03
CA ALA A 85 2.87 11.96 4.98
C ALA A 85 2.27 11.76 3.57
N LEU A 86 1.56 10.65 3.32
CA LEU A 86 0.82 10.39 2.08
C LEU A 86 -0.59 11.00 2.08
N LEU A 87 -1.05 11.54 3.22
CA LEU A 87 -2.42 12.01 3.45
C LEU A 87 -2.41 13.41 4.07
N PRO A 88 -1.86 14.43 3.38
CA PRO A 88 -1.76 15.78 3.92
C PRO A 88 -3.15 16.34 4.27
N GLY A 89 -3.31 16.84 5.51
CA GLY A 89 -4.57 17.37 6.02
C GLY A 89 -5.55 16.30 6.56
N GLY A 90 -5.14 15.03 6.61
CA GLY A 90 -5.93 13.91 7.14
C GLY A 90 -5.48 13.42 8.52
N GLU A 91 -4.49 14.06 9.13
CA GLU A 91 -3.75 13.55 10.29
C GLU A 91 -4.65 13.31 11.50
N GLU A 92 -5.59 14.22 11.77
CA GLU A 92 -6.52 14.12 12.90
C GLU A 92 -7.50 12.94 12.77
N ARG A 93 -7.85 12.57 11.53
CA ARG A 93 -8.81 11.50 11.23
C ARG A 93 -8.13 10.15 11.06
N LEU A 94 -6.81 10.13 10.88
CA LEU A 94 -6.04 8.92 10.63
C LEU A 94 -6.18 7.86 11.74
N PRO A 95 -6.10 8.18 13.04
CA PRO A 95 -6.27 7.19 14.10
C PRO A 95 -7.64 6.49 14.05
N LEU A 96 -8.71 7.22 13.77
CA LEU A 96 -10.06 6.68 13.64
C LEU A 96 -10.19 5.74 12.43
N ALA A 97 -9.61 6.13 11.29
CA ALA A 97 -9.58 5.31 10.09
C ALA A 97 -8.79 4.01 10.30
N LEU A 98 -7.61 4.09 10.92
CA LEU A 98 -6.81 2.90 11.27
C LEU A 98 -7.57 1.97 12.22
N GLY A 99 -8.25 2.53 13.24
CA GLY A 99 -9.15 1.78 14.11
C GLY A 99 -10.21 1.05 13.29
N THR A 100 -10.92 1.76 12.42
CA THR A 100 -11.96 1.20 11.55
C THR A 100 -11.46 0.05 10.66
N LEU A 101 -10.27 0.18 10.08
CA LEU A 101 -9.66 -0.88 9.27
C LEU A 101 -9.28 -2.11 10.12
N ARG A 102 -8.80 -1.91 11.35
CA ARG A 102 -8.52 -3.00 12.30
C ARG A 102 -9.80 -3.70 12.72
N ASP A 103 -10.86 -2.95 13.02
CA ASP A 103 -12.16 -3.47 13.45
C ASP A 103 -12.77 -4.38 12.40
N ARG A 104 -12.57 -4.05 11.13
CA ARG A 104 -12.99 -4.86 9.98
C ARG A 104 -11.98 -5.93 9.55
N ALA A 105 -10.90 -6.14 10.29
CA ALA A 105 -9.84 -7.11 9.95
C ALA A 105 -9.26 -6.92 8.52
N LEU A 106 -9.20 -5.66 8.07
CA LEU A 106 -8.51 -5.27 6.84
C LEU A 106 -7.06 -4.82 7.10
N LEU A 107 -6.76 -4.48 8.35
CA LEU A 107 -5.47 -4.00 8.82
C LEU A 107 -5.05 -4.76 10.07
N TRP A 108 -3.77 -5.10 10.16
CA TRP A 108 -3.14 -5.74 11.31
C TRP A 108 -1.72 -5.21 11.51
N GLY A 109 -1.07 -5.62 12.61
CA GLY A 109 0.27 -5.14 12.95
C GLY A 109 0.25 -3.99 13.96
N ARG A 110 1.41 -3.42 14.26
CA ARG A 110 1.54 -2.30 15.21
C ARG A 110 1.50 -0.97 14.46
N ASP A 111 1.38 0.14 15.17
CA ASP A 111 1.33 1.46 14.53
C ASP A 111 2.66 1.87 13.86
N ASP A 112 3.78 1.25 14.24
CA ASP A 112 5.06 1.39 13.56
C ASP A 112 5.29 0.34 12.45
N ALA A 113 4.34 -0.59 12.27
CA ALA A 113 4.43 -1.67 11.30
C ALA A 113 3.02 -2.09 10.84
N LEU A 114 2.27 -1.15 10.28
CA LEU A 114 0.93 -1.37 9.74
C LEU A 114 1.01 -2.29 8.53
N ARG A 115 0.07 -3.24 8.44
CA ARG A 115 0.00 -4.21 7.36
C ARG A 115 -1.43 -4.35 6.87
N LEU A 116 -1.68 -3.86 5.66
CA LEU A 116 -2.94 -4.11 4.97
C LEU A 116 -3.02 -5.62 4.64
N VAL A 117 -4.22 -6.21 4.70
CA VAL A 117 -4.39 -7.60 4.25
C VAL A 117 -4.04 -7.72 2.77
N ARG A 118 -3.28 -8.76 2.41
CA ARG A 118 -2.73 -8.94 1.05
C ARG A 118 -3.79 -8.75 -0.04
N THR A 119 -4.97 -9.34 0.12
CA THR A 119 -6.03 -9.24 -0.88
C THR A 119 -6.60 -7.83 -1.02
N ALA A 120 -6.64 -7.02 0.04
CA ALA A 120 -7.01 -5.62 -0.06
C ALA A 120 -5.91 -4.82 -0.77
N GLN A 121 -4.64 -5.12 -0.50
CA GLN A 121 -3.52 -4.53 -1.21
C GLN A 121 -3.59 -4.83 -2.72
N GLU A 122 -3.82 -6.09 -3.12
CA GLU A 122 -3.98 -6.50 -4.52
C GLU A 122 -5.21 -5.90 -5.23
N LEU A 123 -6.24 -5.52 -4.47
CA LEU A 123 -7.45 -4.90 -4.99
C LEU A 123 -7.29 -3.40 -5.21
N LEU A 124 -6.54 -2.73 -4.34
CA LEU A 124 -6.42 -1.28 -4.30
C LEU A 124 -5.15 -0.75 -4.96
N ALA A 125 -4.07 -1.52 -4.96
CA ALA A 125 -2.80 -1.11 -5.56
C ALA A 125 -2.95 -0.95 -7.09
N PRO A 126 -2.32 0.08 -7.68
CA PRO A 126 -2.27 0.23 -9.13
C PRO A 126 -1.48 -0.92 -9.76
N GLY A 127 -1.85 -1.23 -11.01
CA GLY A 127 -1.11 -2.17 -11.82
C GLY A 127 -1.39 -1.95 -13.31
N PRO A 128 -0.55 -2.52 -14.19
CA PRO A 128 -0.56 -2.22 -15.62
C PRO A 128 -1.87 -2.56 -16.33
N ALA A 129 -2.60 -3.56 -15.83
CA ALA A 129 -3.89 -3.99 -16.38
C ALA A 129 -5.11 -3.43 -15.61
N ARG A 130 -4.88 -2.68 -14.52
CA ARG A 130 -5.95 -2.21 -13.63
C ARG A 130 -5.66 -0.78 -13.18
N PRO A 131 -6.35 0.22 -13.75
CA PRO A 131 -6.33 1.55 -13.16
C PRO A 131 -6.82 1.45 -11.71
N SER A 132 -6.04 1.99 -10.78
CA SER A 132 -6.46 2.07 -9.38
C SER A 132 -7.26 3.34 -9.12
N PRO A 133 -8.11 3.35 -8.08
CA PRO A 133 -8.81 4.57 -7.64
C PRO A 133 -7.88 5.67 -7.13
N THR A 134 -6.57 5.41 -7.02
CA THR A 134 -5.55 6.41 -6.65
C THR A 134 -5.14 7.32 -7.81
N GLY A 135 -5.49 6.97 -9.05
CA GLY A 135 -5.00 7.68 -10.24
C GLY A 135 -3.52 7.39 -10.57
N LEU A 136 -2.83 6.58 -9.75
CA LEU A 136 -1.45 6.19 -10.00
C LEU A 136 -1.35 5.09 -11.07
N GLY A 137 -0.22 5.10 -11.77
CA GLY A 137 0.17 4.08 -12.74
C GLY A 137 0.87 2.88 -12.12
N PRO A 138 1.32 1.92 -12.96
CA PRO A 138 2.09 0.76 -12.51
C PRO A 138 3.34 1.20 -11.75
N THR A 139 3.84 0.30 -10.91
CA THR A 139 5.10 0.53 -10.19
C THR A 139 6.27 0.72 -11.15
N LEU A 140 7.36 1.32 -10.68
CA LEU A 140 8.60 1.43 -11.45
C LEU A 140 9.07 0.06 -11.97
N ALA A 141 8.99 -0.98 -11.13
CA ALA A 141 9.39 -2.33 -11.49
C ALA A 141 8.52 -2.93 -12.61
N GLU A 142 7.19 -2.74 -12.54
CA GLU A 142 6.27 -3.19 -13.60
C GLU A 142 6.49 -2.43 -14.90
N THR A 143 6.72 -1.11 -14.82
CA THR A 143 7.01 -0.27 -15.98
C THR A 143 8.34 -0.67 -16.63
N ALA A 144 9.33 -1.02 -15.83
CA ALA A 144 10.65 -1.43 -16.30
C ALA A 144 10.70 -2.85 -16.86
N ALA A 145 9.67 -3.68 -16.67
CA ALA A 145 9.65 -5.06 -17.14
C ALA A 145 9.82 -5.19 -18.67
N GLY A 146 9.41 -4.17 -19.43
CA GLY A 146 9.59 -4.09 -20.89
C GLY A 146 10.88 -3.38 -21.35
N ILE A 147 11.70 -2.86 -20.43
CA ILE A 147 12.89 -2.06 -20.75
C ILE A 147 14.12 -2.99 -20.80
N SER A 148 14.97 -2.82 -21.83
CA SER A 148 16.20 -3.60 -21.93
C SER A 148 17.19 -3.26 -20.79
N PRO A 149 18.04 -4.21 -20.36
CA PRO A 149 19.05 -3.93 -19.34
C PRO A 149 19.97 -2.75 -19.67
N SER A 150 20.36 -2.60 -20.94
CA SER A 150 21.17 -1.47 -21.41
C SER A 150 20.46 -0.13 -21.20
N ARG A 151 19.16 -0.07 -21.51
CA ARG A 151 18.35 1.13 -21.34
C ARG A 151 18.19 1.49 -19.86
N ILE A 152 18.09 0.52 -18.97
CA ILE A 152 18.08 0.79 -17.52
C ILE A 152 19.43 1.39 -17.07
N GLN A 153 20.56 0.90 -17.59
CA GLN A 153 21.88 1.50 -17.28
C GLN A 153 22.00 2.94 -17.81
N GLU A 154 21.44 3.24 -18.99
CA GLU A 154 21.35 4.62 -19.50
C GLU A 154 20.54 5.52 -18.56
N LEU A 155 19.43 5.02 -18.01
CA LEU A 155 18.62 5.75 -17.03
C LEU A 155 19.38 6.00 -15.73
N LEU A 156 20.15 5.03 -15.24
CA LEU A 156 21.04 5.23 -14.08
C LEU A 156 22.04 6.35 -14.35
N ALA A 157 22.74 6.29 -15.49
CA ALA A 157 23.73 7.29 -15.86
C ALA A 157 23.11 8.68 -16.00
N GLY A 158 21.95 8.79 -16.64
CA GLY A 158 21.19 10.05 -16.76
C GLY A 158 20.70 10.60 -15.42
N ALA A 159 20.46 9.73 -14.43
CA ALA A 159 20.10 10.11 -13.07
C ALA A 159 21.31 10.33 -12.15
N GLY A 160 22.55 10.26 -12.67
CA GLY A 160 23.77 10.42 -11.89
C GLY A 160 24.05 9.27 -10.91
N LEU A 161 23.47 8.08 -11.14
CA LEU A 161 23.67 6.88 -10.33
C LEU A 161 24.80 6.01 -10.90
N PRO A 162 25.57 5.31 -10.04
CA PRO A 162 26.60 4.40 -10.50
C PRO A 162 25.99 3.19 -11.25
N PRO A 163 26.72 2.61 -12.22
CA PRO A 163 26.26 1.41 -12.92
C PRO A 163 26.17 0.22 -11.97
N THR A 164 25.28 -0.72 -12.29
CA THR A 164 25.06 -1.94 -11.50
C THR A 164 25.34 -3.20 -12.32
N HIS A 165 25.55 -4.33 -11.64
CA HIS A 165 25.83 -5.60 -12.31
C HIS A 165 24.58 -6.33 -12.84
N ASP A 166 23.38 -5.92 -12.41
CA ASP A 166 22.12 -6.54 -12.82
C ASP A 166 20.93 -5.53 -12.80
N PRO A 167 19.82 -5.85 -13.49
CA PRO A 167 18.63 -5.00 -13.57
C PRO A 167 17.88 -4.81 -12.24
N VAL A 168 17.89 -5.79 -11.34
CA VAL A 168 17.20 -5.70 -10.03
C VAL A 168 17.90 -4.67 -9.16
N SER A 169 19.23 -4.72 -9.11
CA SER A 169 20.03 -3.71 -8.40
C SER A 169 19.87 -2.32 -9.02
N ALA A 170 19.75 -2.23 -10.35
CA ALA A 170 19.51 -0.97 -11.02
C ALA A 170 18.15 -0.35 -10.63
N LEU A 171 17.09 -1.17 -10.64
CA LEU A 171 15.76 -0.73 -10.24
C LEU A 171 15.69 -0.36 -8.75
N ALA A 172 16.41 -1.08 -7.90
CA ALA A 172 16.55 -0.71 -6.49
C ALA A 172 17.23 0.66 -6.32
N ALA A 173 18.28 0.96 -7.09
CA ALA A 173 18.96 2.25 -7.05
C ALA A 173 18.05 3.40 -7.52
N LEU A 174 17.32 3.21 -8.63
CA LEU A 174 16.32 4.18 -9.10
C LEU A 174 15.17 4.37 -8.10
N THR A 175 14.66 3.29 -7.52
CA THR A 175 13.62 3.35 -6.48
C THR A 175 14.12 4.12 -5.27
N GLY A 176 15.36 3.89 -4.84
CA GLY A 176 15.98 4.62 -3.73
C GLY A 176 16.16 6.11 -4.03
N LEU A 177 16.49 6.47 -5.28
CA LEU A 177 16.52 7.86 -5.71
C LEU A 177 15.14 8.52 -5.66
N PHE A 178 14.11 7.86 -6.18
CA PHE A 178 12.75 8.41 -6.24
C PHE A 178 12.02 8.44 -4.89
N ALA A 179 12.43 7.60 -3.94
CA ALA A 179 11.91 7.62 -2.58
C ALA A 179 12.50 8.77 -1.73
N ASP A 180 13.62 9.36 -2.15
CA ASP A 180 14.25 10.51 -1.50
C ASP A 180 13.73 11.81 -2.13
N ARG A 181 12.92 12.55 -1.37
CA ARG A 181 12.28 13.78 -1.85
C ARG A 181 13.31 14.81 -2.34
N ASP A 182 14.37 15.03 -1.58
CA ASP A 182 15.35 16.08 -1.88
C ASP A 182 16.14 15.73 -3.14
N ARG A 183 16.52 14.46 -3.28
CA ARG A 183 17.22 13.98 -4.48
C ARG A 183 16.32 13.95 -5.71
N LEU A 184 15.05 13.57 -5.55
CA LEU A 184 14.07 13.60 -6.64
C LEU A 184 13.83 15.04 -7.09
N THR A 185 13.66 15.99 -6.18
CA THR A 185 13.51 17.42 -6.52
C THR A 185 14.73 17.92 -7.28
N ALA A 186 15.95 17.63 -6.81
CA ALA A 186 17.18 18.03 -7.49
C ALA A 186 17.30 17.43 -8.92
N LEU A 187 16.82 16.19 -9.13
CA LEU A 187 16.76 15.58 -10.46
C LEU A 187 15.74 16.30 -11.37
N LEU A 188 14.56 16.60 -10.83
CA LEU A 188 13.50 17.28 -11.57
C LEU A 188 13.87 18.72 -11.96
N ASP A 189 14.64 19.42 -11.13
CA ASP A 189 15.14 20.77 -11.43
C ASP A 189 16.05 20.79 -12.68
N GLN A 190 16.74 19.68 -12.94
CA GLN A 190 17.60 19.48 -14.11
C GLN A 190 16.83 18.96 -15.34
N ALA A 191 15.54 18.62 -15.21
CA ALA A 191 14.79 18.01 -16.30
C ALA A 191 14.62 18.99 -17.48
N PRO A 192 14.79 18.55 -18.74
CA PRO A 192 14.47 19.37 -19.92
C PRO A 192 13.00 19.82 -19.92
N GLU A 193 12.71 20.97 -20.55
CA GLU A 193 11.35 21.53 -20.61
C GLU A 193 10.31 20.54 -21.17
N ALA A 194 10.68 19.82 -22.25
CA ALA A 194 9.83 18.79 -22.83
C ALA A 194 9.47 17.65 -21.84
N ALA A 195 10.39 17.28 -20.95
CA ALA A 195 10.14 16.26 -19.93
C ALA A 195 9.17 16.78 -18.85
N ARG A 196 9.32 18.05 -18.43
CA ARG A 196 8.40 18.69 -17.47
C ARG A 196 6.99 18.77 -18.04
N ALA A 197 6.85 19.12 -19.31
CA ALA A 197 5.55 19.17 -19.97
C ALA A 197 4.82 17.81 -19.96
N VAL A 198 5.56 16.71 -20.15
CA VAL A 198 5.00 15.35 -20.03
C VAL A 198 4.60 15.04 -18.59
N LEU A 199 5.42 15.39 -17.61
CA LEU A 199 5.10 15.20 -16.18
C LEU A 199 3.85 15.96 -15.76
N ASP A 200 3.68 17.20 -16.23
CA ASP A 200 2.50 18.01 -15.95
C ASP A 200 1.22 17.36 -16.54
N GLN A 201 1.32 16.80 -17.75
CA GLN A 201 0.23 16.03 -18.37
C GLN A 201 -0.11 14.78 -17.56
N LEU A 202 0.89 14.02 -17.09
CA LEU A 202 0.68 12.80 -16.30
C LEU A 202 0.16 13.06 -14.88
N THR A 203 0.39 14.26 -14.33
CA THR A 203 -0.07 14.62 -12.97
C THR A 203 -1.59 14.64 -12.87
N TRP A 204 -2.27 15.10 -13.93
CA TRP A 204 -3.73 15.24 -13.97
C TRP A 204 -4.40 14.36 -15.04
N GLY A 205 -3.61 13.71 -15.90
CA GLY A 205 -4.04 12.83 -16.97
C GLY A 205 -3.91 11.34 -16.63
N PRO A 206 -4.19 10.45 -17.60
CA PRO A 206 -3.99 9.02 -17.41
C PRO A 206 -2.50 8.71 -17.19
N PRO A 207 -2.14 7.82 -16.26
CA PRO A 207 -0.75 7.57 -15.88
C PRO A 207 0.03 6.71 -16.90
N TYR A 208 -0.53 6.49 -18.09
CA TYR A 208 0.06 5.67 -19.16
C TYR A 208 0.55 6.50 -20.35
N GLY A 209 0.27 7.82 -20.36
CA GLY A 209 0.48 8.68 -21.53
C GLY A 209 -0.65 8.55 -22.54
#